data_AF-A0A9N7NQC4-F1
#
_entry.id   AF-A0A9N7NQC4-F1
#
_cell.length_a   1.000
_cell.length_b   1.000
_cell.length_c   1.000
_cell.angle_alpha   90.00
_cell.angle_beta   90.00
_cell.angle_gamma   90.00
#
_symmetry.space_group_name_H-M   'P 1'
#
loop_
_entity.id
_entity.type
_entity.pdbx_description
1 polymer ?
#
loop_
_entity_poly.entity_id
_entity_poly.type
_entity_poly.pdbx_seq_one_letter_code
_entity_poly.pdbx_strand_id
1 'polypeptide(L)'
;MEGLDVMVENNRASARNDTTISNGTVQLQPTVSKSFFSTKSKQKNYTSLNAVTSVVDGLKVLYNEKLKPLEATYRFNDFVSPFLTSSDFDAKPMVMLLGQYSTGKTTFIKHLLKSNYPGAHIGPEPTTDRFIVVMSGPDERSIPGNTVAVQANLPFTGLTTFGGFFLSKFECSQMPHPLLEHITLVDTPGVLSGEKQRTQRNYDFTGVISWFAAKCDMILLLFDPHKLDISDEFKRVISSLRGHDDKIRVVLNKADQVDTQQASFYQSSR
;
A
#
# COMPACT_ATOMS: atom_id res chain seq x y z
N MET A 1 -8.31 12.97 -38.54
CA MET A 1 -7.74 11.75 -39.12
C MET A 1 -7.19 12.13 -40.47
N GLU A 2 -5.86 12.29 -40.56
CA GLU A 2 -5.01 12.33 -41.76
C GLU A 2 -3.70 13.01 -41.31
N GLY A 3 -2.58 12.27 -41.30
CA GLY A 3 -1.30 12.84 -40.87
C GLY A 3 -0.26 11.84 -40.33
N LEU A 4 -0.56 10.56 -40.25
CA LEU A 4 0.39 9.53 -39.81
C LEU A 4 0.96 8.66 -40.95
N ASP A 5 0.40 8.73 -42.16
CA ASP A 5 0.84 7.90 -43.30
C ASP A 5 2.02 8.50 -44.09
N VAL A 6 2.38 9.77 -43.88
CA VAL A 6 3.44 10.45 -44.67
C VAL A 6 4.86 10.21 -44.10
N MET A 7 5.00 9.62 -42.91
CA MET A 7 6.32 9.36 -42.30
C MET A 7 6.91 7.97 -42.62
N VAL A 8 6.16 7.09 -43.30
CA VAL A 8 6.62 5.71 -43.58
C VAL A 8 7.24 5.56 -44.99
N GLU A 9 7.03 6.50 -45.91
CA GLU A 9 7.55 6.39 -47.29
C GLU A 9 8.97 6.92 -47.53
N ASN A 10 9.58 7.66 -46.59
CA ASN A 10 10.88 8.30 -46.83
C ASN A 10 12.13 7.51 -46.42
N ASN A 11 12.00 6.23 -46.04
CA ASN A 11 13.16 5.40 -45.64
C ASN A 11 13.59 4.33 -46.66
N ARG A 12 13.18 4.46 -47.93
CA ARG A 12 13.54 3.50 -49.00
C ARG A 12 14.51 3.97 -50.08
N ALA A 13 15.12 5.15 -49.95
CA ALA A 13 16.08 5.61 -50.95
C ALA A 13 17.26 6.36 -50.34
N SER A 14 18.26 5.62 -49.84
CA SER A 14 19.65 6.12 -49.80
C SER A 14 20.63 4.99 -49.46
N ALA A 15 21.09 4.25 -50.47
CA ALA A 15 22.33 3.50 -50.38
C ALA A 15 23.30 4.13 -51.40
N ARG A 16 24.18 4.99 -50.90
CA ARG A 16 25.22 5.65 -51.70
C ARG A 16 26.26 4.62 -52.14
N ASN A 17 26.64 4.73 -53.40
CA ASN A 17 27.75 4.04 -54.05
C ASN A 17 29.07 4.51 -53.43
N ASP A 18 29.86 3.58 -52.89
CA ASP A 18 31.30 3.78 -52.71
C ASP A 18 32.06 2.84 -53.66
N THR A 19 32.89 3.46 -54.49
CA THR A 19 33.68 2.83 -55.54
C THR A 19 35.12 2.77 -55.05
N THR A 20 35.65 1.56 -54.86
CA THR A 20 37.10 1.35 -54.74
C THR A 20 37.47 0.11 -55.54
N ILE A 21 38.33 0.33 -56.54
CA ILE A 21 38.90 -0.67 -57.44
C ILE A 21 40.20 -1.19 -56.82
N SER A 22 40.36 -2.51 -56.67
CA SER A 22 41.65 -3.19 -56.93
C SER A 22 41.51 -4.71 -57.17
N ASN A 23 41.97 -5.10 -58.36
CA ASN A 23 42.56 -6.35 -58.84
C ASN A 23 42.38 -7.69 -58.08
N GLY A 24 41.82 -8.69 -58.78
CA GLY A 24 42.21 -10.10 -58.64
C GLY A 24 41.10 -11.15 -58.77
N THR A 25 41.07 -11.85 -59.91
CA THR A 25 40.49 -13.21 -60.16
C THR A 25 39.00 -13.48 -59.86
N VAL A 26 38.25 -13.76 -60.93
CA VAL A 26 36.86 -14.23 -60.91
C VAL A 26 36.79 -15.73 -60.62
N GLN A 27 36.09 -16.11 -59.54
CA GLN A 27 35.56 -17.47 -59.33
C GLN A 27 34.08 -17.38 -58.96
N LEU A 28 33.22 -17.99 -59.77
CA LEU A 28 31.77 -18.10 -59.54
C LEU A 28 31.49 -19.34 -58.66
N GLN A 29 30.90 -19.14 -57.48
CA GLN A 29 30.25 -20.19 -56.69
C GLN A 29 28.97 -19.65 -56.00
N PRO A 30 27.98 -20.52 -55.72
CA PRO A 30 26.58 -20.13 -55.67
C PRO A 30 26.16 -19.42 -54.38
N THR A 31 25.16 -18.56 -54.53
CA THR A 31 24.49 -17.78 -53.50
C THR A 31 23.94 -18.63 -52.36
N VAL A 32 24.54 -18.50 -51.17
CA VAL A 32 23.92 -18.93 -49.91
C VAL A 32 22.82 -17.94 -49.58
N SER A 33 21.58 -18.39 -49.73
CA SER A 33 20.36 -17.67 -49.41
C SER A 33 20.40 -17.09 -47.99
N LYS A 34 20.36 -15.76 -47.89
CA LYS A 34 20.18 -15.03 -46.63
C LYS A 34 18.83 -15.44 -46.03
N SER A 35 18.89 -16.21 -44.95
CA SER A 35 17.74 -16.50 -44.09
C SER A 35 17.14 -15.17 -43.65
N PHE A 36 15.93 -14.90 -44.16
CA PHE A 36 15.14 -13.73 -43.82
C PHE A 36 14.74 -13.87 -42.34
N PHE A 37 14.99 -12.81 -41.56
CA PHE A 37 14.59 -12.71 -40.16
C PHE A 37 13.09 -13.04 -40.02
N SER A 38 12.79 -14.23 -39.51
CA SER A 38 11.47 -14.56 -38.98
C SER A 38 11.29 -13.75 -37.70
N THR A 39 10.61 -12.61 -37.81
CA THR A 39 10.04 -11.94 -36.65
C THR A 39 8.93 -12.85 -36.14
N LYS A 40 9.27 -13.78 -35.24
CA LYS A 40 8.26 -14.48 -34.43
C LYS A 40 7.52 -13.40 -33.64
N SER A 41 6.34 -13.00 -34.11
CA SER A 41 5.36 -12.32 -33.28
C SER A 41 5.12 -13.25 -32.10
N LYS A 42 5.69 -12.92 -30.94
CA LYS A 42 5.25 -13.53 -29.68
C LYS A 42 3.79 -13.13 -29.55
N GLN A 43 2.88 -14.03 -29.94
CA GLN A 43 1.51 -13.97 -29.48
C GLN A 43 1.60 -13.90 -27.97
N LYS A 44 1.33 -12.72 -27.39
CA LYS A 44 1.06 -12.61 -25.97
C LYS A 44 -0.19 -13.45 -25.76
N ASN A 45 -0.03 -14.65 -25.20
CA ASN A 45 -1.13 -15.44 -24.69
C ASN A 45 -1.73 -14.63 -23.55
N TYR A 46 -2.69 -13.76 -23.87
CA TYR A 46 -3.57 -13.19 -22.86
C TYR A 46 -4.29 -14.37 -22.25
N THR A 47 -4.15 -14.53 -20.93
CA THR A 47 -4.87 -15.56 -20.19
C THR A 47 -6.34 -15.25 -20.41
N SER A 48 -7.08 -16.12 -21.11
CA SER A 48 -8.47 -15.82 -21.42
C SER A 48 -9.22 -15.63 -20.09
N LEU A 49 -9.99 -14.55 -19.94
CA LEU A 49 -10.78 -14.30 -18.73
C LEU A 49 -11.72 -15.47 -18.37
N ASN A 50 -11.99 -16.36 -19.33
CA ASN A 50 -12.76 -17.60 -19.15
C ASN A 50 -12.04 -18.68 -18.33
N ALA A 51 -10.74 -18.52 -18.02
CA ALA A 51 -9.95 -19.44 -17.21
C ALA A 51 -9.81 -19.00 -15.75
N VAL A 52 -10.52 -17.94 -15.35
CA VAL A 52 -10.43 -17.34 -14.02
C VAL A 52 -11.38 -18.04 -13.05
N THR A 53 -10.88 -18.45 -11.88
CA THR A 53 -11.63 -19.18 -10.84
C THR A 53 -12.37 -18.29 -9.84
N SER A 54 -11.99 -17.01 -9.71
CA SER A 54 -12.61 -16.05 -8.81
C SER A 54 -12.43 -14.60 -9.28
N VAL A 55 -13.23 -13.66 -8.76
CA VAL A 55 -13.06 -12.22 -9.06
C VAL A 55 -11.66 -11.72 -8.68
N VAL A 56 -11.13 -12.19 -7.55
CA VAL A 56 -9.78 -11.83 -7.07
C VAL A 56 -8.72 -12.31 -8.06
N ASP A 57 -8.83 -13.55 -8.56
CA ASP A 57 -7.90 -14.07 -9.57
C ASP A 57 -7.98 -13.27 -10.88
N GLY A 58 -9.19 -12.86 -11.28
CA GLY A 58 -9.38 -12.00 -12.44
C GLY A 58 -8.71 -10.64 -12.29
N LEU A 59 -8.83 -10.02 -11.11
CA LEU A 59 -8.15 -8.76 -10.79
C LEU A 59 -6.63 -8.91 -10.78
N LYS A 60 -6.10 -10.00 -10.22
CA LYS A 60 -4.66 -10.32 -10.27
C LYS A 60 -4.15 -10.42 -11.71
N VAL A 61 -4.87 -11.15 -12.57
CA VAL A 61 -4.51 -11.29 -13.99
C VAL A 61 -4.56 -9.93 -14.69
N LEU A 62 -5.64 -9.17 -14.49
CA LEU A 62 -5.80 -7.85 -15.10
C LEU A 62 -4.70 -6.87 -14.69
N TYR A 63 -4.36 -6.82 -13.39
CA TYR A 63 -3.27 -5.98 -12.88
C TYR A 63 -1.95 -6.34 -13.56
N ASN A 64 -1.57 -7.62 -13.57
CA ASN A 64 -0.29 -8.06 -14.11
C ASN A 64 -0.18 -7.88 -15.63
N GLU A 65 -1.27 -8.09 -16.38
CA GLU A 65 -1.25 -8.02 -17.83
C GLU A 65 -1.42 -6.59 -18.37
N LYS A 66 -2.15 -5.71 -17.66
CA LYS A 66 -2.54 -4.39 -18.17
C LYS A 66 -1.90 -3.24 -17.40
N LEU A 67 -1.97 -3.24 -16.06
CA LEU A 67 -1.57 -2.08 -15.25
C LEU A 67 -0.08 -2.10 -14.90
N LYS A 68 0.44 -3.23 -14.41
CA LYS A 68 1.85 -3.38 -14.02
C LYS A 68 2.85 -3.01 -15.13
N PRO A 69 2.65 -3.37 -16.41
CA PRO A 69 3.54 -2.93 -17.48
C PRO A 69 3.53 -1.41 -17.67
N LEU A 70 2.39 -0.76 -17.46
CA LEU A 70 2.24 0.69 -17.54
C LEU A 70 2.99 1.37 -16.38
N GLU A 71 2.77 0.89 -15.14
CA GLU A 71 3.47 1.36 -13.95
C GLU A 71 4.99 1.25 -14.13
N ALA A 72 5.49 0.14 -14.66
CA ALA A 72 6.91 -0.06 -14.92
C ALA A 72 7.45 0.85 -16.03
N THR A 73 6.68 1.07 -17.10
CA THR A 73 7.09 1.92 -18.24
C THR A 73 7.29 3.38 -17.79
N TYR A 74 6.40 3.87 -16.93
CA TYR A 74 6.43 5.25 -16.43
C TYR A 74 7.08 5.40 -15.05
N ARG A 75 7.67 4.32 -14.51
CA ARG A 75 8.31 4.29 -13.18
C ARG A 75 7.41 4.79 -12.06
N PHE A 76 6.13 4.45 -12.11
CA PHE A 76 5.13 4.87 -11.13
C PHE A 76 5.54 4.51 -9.69
N ASN A 77 6.25 3.39 -9.53
CA ASN A 77 6.77 2.90 -8.27
C ASN A 77 7.81 3.82 -7.61
N ASP A 78 8.46 4.70 -8.38
CA ASP A 78 9.44 5.64 -7.86
C ASP A 78 8.76 6.89 -7.26
N PHE A 79 7.48 7.11 -7.56
CA PHE A 79 6.75 8.34 -7.20
C PHE A 79 5.57 8.12 -6.26
N VAL A 80 4.83 7.03 -6.43
CA VAL A 80 3.52 6.86 -5.77
C VAL A 80 3.46 5.63 -4.89
N SER A 81 3.57 4.43 -5.48
CA SER A 81 3.44 3.19 -4.71
C SER A 81 4.22 2.03 -5.33
N PRO A 82 4.81 1.14 -4.52
CA PRO A 82 5.39 -0.11 -5.01
C PRO A 82 4.38 -0.95 -5.81
N PHE A 83 4.89 -1.86 -6.64
CA PHE A 83 4.05 -2.82 -7.37
C PHE A 83 3.24 -3.68 -6.40
N LEU A 84 1.98 -3.95 -6.76
CA LEU A 84 1.15 -4.88 -6.00
C LEU A 84 1.69 -6.31 -6.13
N THR A 85 1.73 -7.01 -5.01
CA THR A 85 2.09 -8.44 -4.92
C THR A 85 0.84 -9.29 -4.83
N SER A 86 0.95 -10.60 -5.07
CA SER A 86 -0.19 -11.52 -4.89
C SER A 86 -0.78 -11.43 -3.48
N SER A 87 0.07 -11.24 -2.46
CA SER A 87 -0.34 -11.06 -1.07
C SER A 87 -1.22 -9.82 -0.83
N ASP A 88 -1.16 -8.79 -1.70
CA ASP A 88 -2.06 -7.64 -1.59
C ASP A 88 -3.50 -7.98 -2.00
N PHE A 89 -3.66 -8.91 -2.94
CA PHE A 89 -4.97 -9.39 -3.39
C PHE A 89 -5.54 -10.47 -2.47
N ASP A 90 -4.66 -11.26 -1.86
CA ASP A 90 -5.02 -12.34 -0.92
C ASP A 90 -5.13 -11.85 0.53
N ALA A 91 -4.86 -10.57 0.78
CA ALA A 91 -4.94 -9.97 2.10
C ALA A 91 -6.38 -10.02 2.63
N LYS A 92 -6.50 -10.33 3.93
CA LYS A 92 -7.76 -10.17 4.65
C LYS A 92 -8.10 -8.68 4.77
N PRO A 93 -9.39 -8.32 4.85
CA PRO A 93 -9.80 -6.96 5.09
C PRO A 93 -9.09 -6.34 6.30
N MET A 94 -8.57 -5.13 6.12
CA MET A 94 -7.80 -4.39 7.13
C MET A 94 -8.61 -3.23 7.70
N VAL A 95 -8.68 -3.15 9.04
CA VAL A 95 -9.31 -2.06 9.77
C VAL A 95 -8.25 -1.29 10.55
N MET A 96 -8.02 -0.02 10.20
CA MET A 96 -7.06 0.85 10.87
C MET A 96 -7.74 1.70 11.92
N LEU A 97 -7.19 1.73 13.13
CA LEU A 97 -7.62 2.62 14.19
C LEU A 97 -6.69 3.83 14.24
N LEU A 98 -7.26 5.02 14.12
CA LEU A 98 -6.54 6.28 14.08
C LEU A 98 -7.15 7.27 15.07
N GLY A 99 -6.31 8.08 15.72
CA GLY A 99 -6.77 9.08 16.66
C GLY A 99 -5.65 9.59 17.55
N GLN A 100 -5.92 10.65 18.28
CA GLN A 100 -4.95 11.26 19.18
C GLN A 100 -4.52 10.34 20.32
N TYR A 101 -3.50 10.77 21.06
CA TYR A 101 -3.07 10.07 22.25
C TYR A 101 -4.22 9.94 23.28
N SER A 102 -4.30 8.79 23.96
CA SER A 102 -5.32 8.50 25.00
C SER A 102 -6.79 8.41 24.53
N THR A 103 -7.07 8.36 23.21
CA THR A 103 -8.44 8.18 22.68
C THR A 103 -8.99 6.75 22.78
N GLY A 104 -8.17 5.79 23.23
CA GLY A 104 -8.61 4.41 23.51
C GLY A 104 -8.50 3.42 22.35
N LYS A 105 -7.63 3.64 21.35
CA LYS A 105 -7.40 2.72 20.20
C LYS A 105 -7.06 1.29 20.63
N THR A 106 -5.96 1.11 21.37
CA THR A 106 -5.54 -0.19 21.91
C THR A 106 -6.61 -0.83 22.80
N THR A 107 -7.31 -0.03 23.61
CA THR A 107 -8.43 -0.50 24.45
C THR A 107 -9.61 -0.98 23.59
N PHE A 108 -9.92 -0.29 22.49
CA PHE A 108 -10.98 -0.66 21.57
C PHE A 108 -10.68 -2.01 20.91
N ILE A 109 -9.44 -2.23 20.47
CA ILE A 109 -9.02 -3.53 19.91
C ILE A 109 -9.16 -4.63 20.96
N LYS A 110 -8.65 -4.40 22.17
CA LYS A 110 -8.80 -5.37 23.27
C LYS A 110 -10.24 -5.67 23.62
N HIS A 111 -11.11 -4.65 23.58
CA HIS A 111 -12.54 -4.83 23.81
C HIS A 111 -13.18 -5.68 22.71
N LEU A 112 -12.82 -5.42 21.44
CA LEU A 112 -13.29 -6.16 20.28
C LEU A 112 -12.84 -7.63 20.31
N LEU A 113 -11.58 -7.88 20.68
CA LEU A 113 -11.00 -9.23 20.80
C LEU A 113 -11.36 -9.92 22.12
N LYS A 114 -11.95 -9.21 23.09
CA LYS A 114 -12.19 -9.69 24.46
C LYS A 114 -10.95 -10.31 25.14
N SER A 115 -9.76 -9.93 24.68
CA SER A 115 -8.47 -10.51 25.06
C SER A 115 -7.34 -9.51 24.81
N ASN A 116 -6.17 -9.77 25.39
CA ASN A 116 -4.95 -9.02 25.07
C ASN A 116 -4.31 -9.61 23.80
N TYR A 117 -3.51 -8.80 23.10
CA TYR A 117 -2.64 -9.26 22.02
C TYR A 117 -1.17 -8.95 22.35
N PRO A 118 -0.21 -9.75 21.87
CA PRO A 118 1.22 -9.49 22.03
C PRO A 118 1.61 -8.07 21.57
N GLY A 119 2.43 -7.38 22.34
CA GLY A 119 2.88 -6.02 22.02
C GLY A 119 1.90 -4.91 22.43
N ALA A 120 0.68 -5.23 22.90
CA ALA A 120 -0.26 -4.23 23.40
C ALA A 120 0.27 -3.56 24.69
N HIS A 121 0.46 -2.24 24.67
CA HIS A 121 0.83 -1.47 25.85
C HIS A 121 -0.16 -0.33 26.13
N ILE A 122 -0.90 -0.45 27.22
CA ILE A 122 -1.84 0.60 27.68
C ILE A 122 -1.26 1.23 28.94
N GLY A 123 -1.04 2.54 28.90
CA GLY A 123 -0.72 3.33 30.08
C GLY A 123 -1.13 4.81 29.92
N PRO A 124 -1.07 5.57 31.03
CA PRO A 124 -1.46 6.99 31.06
C PRO A 124 -0.44 7.93 30.40
N GLU A 125 0.79 7.46 30.16
CA GLU A 125 1.84 8.15 29.39
C GLU A 125 1.89 7.64 27.94
N PRO A 126 2.50 8.35 26.96
CA PRO A 126 2.65 7.91 25.57
C PRO A 126 3.22 6.48 25.42
N THR A 127 2.36 5.47 25.53
CA THR A 127 2.76 4.05 25.65
C THR A 127 2.84 3.34 24.31
N THR A 128 1.96 3.70 23.36
CA THR A 128 1.96 3.13 22.01
C THR A 128 2.74 4.06 21.07
N ASP A 129 4.04 3.80 20.93
CA ASP A 129 4.92 4.48 19.98
C ASP A 129 5.15 3.67 18.69
N ARG A 130 4.47 2.52 18.56
CA ARG A 130 4.59 1.54 17.48
C ARG A 130 3.30 1.39 16.68
N PHE A 131 3.46 1.12 15.39
CA PHE A 131 2.40 0.58 14.55
C PHE A 131 2.34 -0.93 14.79
N ILE A 132 1.19 -1.43 15.23
CA ILE A 132 0.99 -2.85 15.51
C ILE A 132 -0.10 -3.38 14.60
N VAL A 133 0.26 -4.32 13.73
CA VAL A 133 -0.72 -5.08 12.94
C VAL A 133 -1.07 -6.33 13.73
N VAL A 134 -2.33 -6.47 14.13
CA VAL A 134 -2.86 -7.63 14.83
C VAL A 134 -3.54 -8.55 13.82
N MET A 135 -3.00 -9.74 13.63
CA MET A 135 -3.47 -10.73 12.66
C MET A 135 -3.56 -12.13 13.25
N SER A 136 -4.26 -13.02 12.55
CA SER A 136 -4.31 -14.42 12.95
C SER A 136 -2.96 -15.10 12.75
N GLY A 137 -2.59 -15.93 13.71
CA GLY A 137 -1.46 -16.84 13.62
C GLY A 137 -1.67 -18.07 14.51
N PRO A 138 -0.82 -19.10 14.37
CA PRO A 138 -0.94 -20.33 15.15
C PRO A 138 -0.66 -20.13 16.64
N ASP A 139 0.26 -19.21 16.95
CA ASP A 139 0.76 -18.95 18.30
C ASP A 139 0.71 -17.46 18.61
N GLU A 140 0.60 -17.13 19.90
CA GLU A 140 0.76 -15.77 20.39
C GLU A 140 2.23 -15.34 20.29
N ARG A 141 2.53 -14.44 19.35
CA ARG A 141 3.88 -13.92 19.17
C ARG A 141 3.90 -12.51 18.60
N SER A 142 4.97 -11.80 18.91
CA SER A 142 5.33 -10.52 18.31
C SER A 142 6.46 -10.72 17.31
N ILE A 143 6.28 -10.21 16.09
CA ILE A 143 7.25 -10.28 15.00
C ILE A 143 7.75 -8.86 14.70
N PRO A 144 9.06 -8.59 14.80
CA PRO A 144 9.63 -7.29 14.49
C PRO A 144 9.40 -6.85 13.04
N GLY A 145 9.17 -5.55 12.83
CA GLY A 145 8.86 -4.98 11.52
C GLY A 145 9.88 -5.28 10.42
N ASN A 146 11.18 -5.32 10.75
CA ASN A 146 12.23 -5.71 9.79
C ASN A 146 12.01 -7.11 9.21
N THR A 147 11.52 -8.05 10.03
CA THR A 147 11.22 -9.41 9.62
C THR A 147 9.91 -9.49 8.84
N VAL A 148 8.89 -8.74 9.27
CA VAL A 148 7.58 -8.68 8.60
C VAL A 148 7.72 -8.12 7.17
N ALA A 149 8.56 -7.10 6.99
CA ALA A 149 8.71 -6.39 5.71
C ALA A 149 9.44 -7.20 4.63
N VAL A 150 10.05 -8.34 4.97
CA VAL A 150 10.70 -9.25 3.99
C VAL A 150 9.90 -10.53 3.74
N GLN A 151 8.79 -10.73 4.45
CA GLN A 151 7.91 -11.89 4.27
C GLN A 151 7.01 -11.67 3.06
N ALA A 152 7.30 -12.37 1.96
CA ALA A 152 6.56 -12.24 0.70
C ALA A 152 5.08 -12.65 0.79
N ASN A 153 4.73 -13.50 1.77
CA ASN A 153 3.37 -13.94 2.04
C ASN A 153 2.52 -12.89 2.78
N LEU A 154 3.12 -11.79 3.26
CA LEU A 154 2.40 -10.72 3.94
C LEU A 154 2.34 -9.45 3.06
N PRO A 155 1.26 -8.64 3.14
CA PRO A 155 1.07 -7.44 2.31
C PRO A 155 1.86 -6.21 2.82
N PHE A 156 2.94 -6.41 3.58
CA PHE A 156 3.69 -5.34 4.27
C PHE A 156 5.07 -5.06 3.67
N THR A 157 5.45 -5.72 2.58
CA THR A 157 6.76 -5.52 1.92
C THR A 157 6.99 -4.08 1.47
N GLY A 158 5.91 -3.38 1.06
CA GLY A 158 5.96 -1.97 0.68
C GLY A 158 6.39 -1.02 1.80
N LEU A 159 6.28 -1.42 3.07
CA LEU A 159 6.71 -0.61 4.22
C LEU A 159 8.23 -0.45 4.32
N THR A 160 9.01 -1.27 3.59
CA THR A 160 10.48 -1.11 3.50
C THR A 160 10.89 0.28 2.99
N THR A 161 10.03 0.93 2.21
CA THR A 161 10.26 2.29 1.66
C THR A 161 10.40 3.36 2.74
N PHE A 162 9.81 3.16 3.93
CA PHE A 162 9.93 4.08 5.07
C PHE A 162 11.23 3.90 5.88
N GLY A 163 12.05 2.91 5.51
CA GLY A 163 13.39 2.71 6.08
C GLY A 163 13.43 2.08 7.47
N GLY A 164 14.66 1.80 7.94
CA GLY A 164 14.89 1.05 9.18
C GLY A 164 14.38 1.75 10.46
N PHE A 165 14.34 3.08 10.49
CA PHE A 165 13.79 3.83 11.62
C PHE A 165 12.30 3.53 11.82
N PHE A 166 11.50 3.55 10.74
CA PHE A 166 10.10 3.17 10.80
C PHE A 166 9.95 1.69 11.14
N LEU A 167 10.70 0.80 10.47
CA LEU A 167 10.55 -0.64 10.70
C LEU A 167 10.90 -1.05 12.14
N SER A 168 11.76 -0.30 12.83
CA SER A 168 12.03 -0.46 14.27
C SER A 168 10.84 -0.10 15.17
N LYS A 169 9.87 0.67 14.65
CA LYS A 169 8.60 1.08 15.27
C LYS A 169 7.39 0.39 14.65
N PHE A 170 7.61 -0.63 13.83
CA PHE A 170 6.56 -1.45 13.24
C PHE A 170 6.63 -2.87 13.81
N GLU A 171 5.47 -3.46 14.09
CA GLU A 171 5.37 -4.76 14.71
C GLU A 171 4.14 -5.51 14.18
N CYS A 172 4.29 -6.82 14.02
CA CYS A 172 3.17 -7.71 13.72
C CYS A 172 2.89 -8.58 14.94
N SER A 173 1.70 -8.43 15.50
CA SER A 173 1.18 -9.24 16.58
C SER A 173 0.33 -10.37 15.99
N GLN A 174 0.74 -11.60 16.21
CA GLN A 174 0.03 -12.79 15.77
C GLN A 174 -0.59 -13.50 16.97
N MET A 175 -1.83 -13.95 16.83
CA MET A 175 -2.49 -14.80 17.83
C MET A 175 -3.61 -15.63 17.20
N PRO A 176 -3.93 -16.81 17.74
CA PRO A 176 -5.11 -17.56 17.32
C PRO A 176 -6.36 -16.86 17.85
N HIS A 177 -7.21 -16.36 16.95
CA HIS A 177 -8.47 -15.71 17.34
C HIS A 177 -9.50 -15.77 16.21
N PRO A 178 -10.77 -16.20 16.45
CA PRO A 178 -11.77 -16.35 15.40
C PRO A 178 -12.03 -15.08 14.59
N LEU A 179 -12.05 -13.91 15.24
CA LEU A 179 -12.20 -12.64 14.51
C LEU A 179 -11.02 -12.37 13.56
N LEU A 180 -9.79 -12.69 13.96
CA LEU A 180 -8.59 -12.42 13.17
C LEU A 180 -8.43 -13.42 12.01
N GLU A 181 -9.21 -14.50 12.00
CA GLU A 181 -9.35 -15.38 10.83
C GLU A 181 -10.01 -14.65 9.66
N HIS A 182 -10.80 -13.61 9.94
CA HIS A 182 -11.56 -12.87 8.93
C HIS A 182 -11.04 -11.46 8.68
N ILE A 183 -10.45 -10.80 9.68
CA ILE A 183 -9.96 -9.42 9.54
C ILE A 183 -8.55 -9.25 10.11
N THR A 184 -7.89 -8.18 9.69
CA THR A 184 -6.63 -7.70 10.28
C THR A 184 -6.87 -6.32 10.90
N LEU A 185 -6.40 -6.11 12.12
CA LEU A 185 -6.55 -4.83 12.82
C LEU A 185 -5.21 -4.09 12.81
N VAL A 186 -5.21 -2.78 12.58
CA VAL A 186 -4.02 -1.94 12.63
C VAL A 186 -4.17 -0.94 13.77
N ASP A 187 -3.40 -1.14 14.84
CA ASP A 187 -3.26 -0.18 15.95
C ASP A 187 -2.17 0.83 15.59
N THR A 188 -2.54 2.11 15.53
CA THR A 188 -1.59 3.18 15.20
C THR A 188 -1.12 3.91 16.47
N PRO A 189 0.11 4.45 16.48
CA PRO A 189 0.55 5.35 17.54
C PRO A 189 -0.41 6.52 17.69
N GLY A 190 -0.60 6.99 18.93
CA GLY A 190 -1.37 8.20 19.17
C GLY A 190 -0.80 9.39 18.41
N VAL A 191 -1.66 10.14 17.71
CA VAL A 191 -1.22 11.41 17.12
C VAL A 191 -0.95 12.38 18.26
N LEU A 192 0.26 12.95 18.26
CA LEU A 192 0.74 13.79 19.34
C LEU A 192 0.29 15.24 19.12
N SER A 193 0.12 15.97 20.21
CA SER A 193 -0.16 17.41 20.20
C SER A 193 1.14 18.15 20.55
N GLY A 194 1.85 18.66 19.55
CA GLY A 194 3.00 19.54 19.76
C GLY A 194 4.24 19.22 18.93
N GLU A 195 4.93 20.26 18.49
CA GLU A 195 6.02 20.19 17.52
C GLU A 195 7.27 19.45 18.04
N LYS A 196 7.57 19.55 19.34
CA LYS A 196 8.71 18.85 19.99
C LYS A 196 8.60 17.33 19.96
N GLN A 197 7.37 16.81 20.06
CA GLN A 197 7.08 15.38 20.00
C GLN A 197 7.10 14.88 18.53
N ARG A 198 6.71 15.74 17.58
CA ARG A 198 6.84 15.47 16.13
C ARG A 198 8.31 15.31 15.72
N THR A 199 9.20 16.19 16.19
CA THR A 199 10.63 16.13 15.87
C THR A 199 11.35 14.90 16.42
N GLN A 200 10.75 14.15 17.35
CA GLN A 200 11.32 12.90 17.85
C GLN A 200 11.05 11.70 16.92
N ARG A 201 10.13 11.82 15.95
CA ARG A 201 9.86 10.75 14.98
C ARG A 201 10.84 10.85 13.81
N ASN A 202 11.78 9.93 13.74
CA ASN A 202 12.75 9.82 12.65
C ASN A 202 12.19 9.09 11.40
N TYR A 203 10.88 9.19 11.18
CA TYR A 203 10.19 8.60 10.02
C TYR A 203 8.97 9.44 9.64
N ASP A 204 8.53 9.32 8.39
CA ASP A 204 7.34 10.02 7.89
C ASP A 204 6.05 9.37 8.40
N PHE A 205 5.56 9.83 9.54
CA PHE A 205 4.31 9.34 10.12
C PHE A 205 3.11 9.54 9.19
N THR A 206 3.05 10.68 8.47
CA THR A 206 1.90 11.00 7.61
C THR A 206 1.90 10.11 6.37
N GLY A 207 3.07 9.89 5.77
CA GLY A 207 3.25 8.95 4.66
C GLY A 207 2.88 7.52 5.04
N VAL A 208 3.27 7.05 6.23
CA VAL A 208 2.88 5.71 6.72
C VAL A 208 1.36 5.59 6.87
N ILE A 209 0.70 6.60 7.47
CA ILE A 209 -0.76 6.61 7.59
C ILE A 209 -1.42 6.61 6.20
N SER A 210 -0.91 7.41 5.25
CA SER A 210 -1.41 7.41 3.87
C SER A 210 -1.25 6.04 3.20
N TRP A 211 -0.14 5.35 3.46
CA TRP A 211 0.11 4.01 2.92
C TRP A 211 -0.89 2.99 3.48
N PHE A 212 -1.12 2.98 4.80
CA PHE A 212 -2.15 2.13 5.39
C PHE A 212 -3.54 2.52 4.91
N ALA A 213 -3.83 3.82 4.82
CA ALA A 213 -5.10 4.30 4.30
C ALA A 213 -5.34 3.79 2.88
N ALA A 214 -4.34 3.72 2.00
CA ALA A 214 -4.53 3.15 0.66
C ALA A 214 -4.90 1.65 0.68
N LYS A 215 -4.42 0.89 1.68
CA LYS A 215 -4.63 -0.57 1.76
C LYS A 215 -5.78 -1.02 2.66
N CYS A 216 -6.19 -0.21 3.63
CA CYS A 216 -7.26 -0.57 4.56
C CYS A 216 -8.64 -0.44 3.92
N ASP A 217 -9.56 -1.30 4.35
CA ASP A 217 -10.96 -1.32 3.94
C ASP A 217 -11.83 -0.45 4.85
N MET A 218 -11.37 -0.20 6.08
CA MET A 218 -12.05 0.68 7.03
C MET A 218 -11.03 1.45 7.88
N ILE A 219 -11.33 2.72 8.14
CA ILE A 219 -10.54 3.60 9.00
C ILE A 219 -11.44 4.09 10.13
N LEU A 220 -11.21 3.61 11.34
CA LEU A 220 -11.89 4.08 12.55
C LEU A 220 -11.15 5.30 13.08
N LEU A 221 -11.78 6.48 12.98
CA LEU A 221 -11.24 7.74 13.50
C LEU A 221 -11.80 8.00 14.90
N LEU A 222 -11.01 7.73 15.93
CA LEU A 222 -11.40 7.81 17.35
C LEU A 222 -11.16 9.21 17.92
N PHE A 223 -12.21 9.77 18.51
CA PHE A 223 -12.20 11.01 19.28
C PHE A 223 -12.59 10.75 20.74
N ASP A 224 -12.02 11.55 21.64
CA ASP A 224 -12.41 11.64 23.04
C ASP A 224 -13.13 12.98 23.26
N PRO A 225 -14.41 13.02 23.65
CA PRO A 225 -15.18 14.24 23.89
C PRO A 225 -14.53 15.22 24.87
N HIS A 226 -13.75 14.72 25.83
CA HIS A 226 -13.05 15.57 26.79
C HIS A 226 -11.79 16.23 26.22
N LYS A 227 -11.32 15.74 25.06
CA LYS A 227 -10.09 16.19 24.39
C LYS A 227 -10.32 16.36 22.89
N LEU A 228 -11.32 17.19 22.54
CA LEU A 228 -11.64 17.49 21.14
C LEU A 228 -10.72 18.51 20.47
N ASP A 229 -9.66 18.94 21.14
CA ASP A 229 -8.65 19.81 20.53
C ASP A 229 -7.97 19.09 19.36
N ILE A 230 -8.27 19.48 18.13
CA ILE A 230 -7.66 18.90 16.94
C ILE A 230 -6.29 19.56 16.72
N SER A 231 -5.22 18.85 17.08
CA SER A 231 -3.84 19.32 16.86
C SER A 231 -3.53 19.51 15.37
N ASP A 232 -2.60 20.39 15.02
CA ASP A 232 -2.22 20.61 13.61
C ASP A 232 -1.58 19.37 12.97
N GLU A 233 -0.91 18.53 13.76
CA GLU A 233 -0.46 17.22 13.28
C GLU A 233 -1.64 16.32 12.96
N PHE A 234 -2.67 16.30 13.81
CA PHE A 234 -3.87 15.52 13.54
C PHE A 234 -4.64 16.03 12.32
N LYS A 235 -4.73 17.35 12.09
CA LYS A 235 -5.28 17.92 10.85
C LYS A 235 -4.49 17.46 9.61
N ARG A 236 -3.16 17.42 9.67
CA ARG A 236 -2.30 16.93 8.57
C ARG A 236 -2.56 15.45 8.30
N VAL A 237 -2.65 14.65 9.35
CA VAL A 237 -2.95 13.22 9.24
C VAL A 237 -4.35 12.96 8.67
N ILE A 238 -5.36 13.72 9.10
CA ILE A 238 -6.71 13.64 8.48
C ILE A 238 -6.65 14.08 7.01
N SER A 239 -5.87 15.11 6.69
CA SER A 239 -5.69 15.58 5.32
C SER A 239 -5.00 14.54 4.42
N SER A 240 -4.14 13.67 4.96
CA SER A 240 -3.55 12.57 4.20
C SER A 240 -4.52 11.40 3.93
N LEU A 241 -5.72 11.43 4.51
CA LEU A 241 -6.79 10.46 4.22
C LEU A 241 -7.70 10.91 3.07
N ARG A 242 -7.46 12.08 2.45
CA ARG A 242 -8.29 12.57 1.34
C ARG A 242 -8.33 11.55 0.20
N GLY A 243 -9.55 11.29 -0.31
CA GLY A 243 -9.76 10.26 -1.33
C GLY A 243 -10.07 8.87 -0.75
N HIS A 244 -10.15 8.76 0.58
CA HIS A 244 -10.55 7.57 1.32
C HIS A 244 -11.75 7.83 2.24
N ASP A 245 -12.51 8.88 1.98
CA ASP A 245 -13.60 9.36 2.83
C ASP A 245 -14.73 8.31 3.01
N ASP A 246 -14.95 7.48 1.99
CA ASP A 246 -15.98 6.43 1.95
C ASP A 246 -15.77 5.33 3.00
N LYS A 247 -14.50 5.07 3.37
CA LYS A 247 -14.11 4.07 4.37
C LYS A 247 -13.84 4.63 5.77
N ILE A 248 -13.94 5.94 5.98
CA ILE A 248 -13.77 6.55 7.30
C ILE A 248 -15.04 6.38 8.12
N ARG A 249 -14.90 5.93 9.37
CA ARG A 249 -15.97 5.88 10.37
C ARG A 249 -15.50 6.59 11.64
N VAL A 250 -16.22 7.64 12.02
CA VAL A 250 -15.89 8.43 13.21
C VAL A 250 -16.48 7.74 14.44
N VAL A 251 -15.64 7.53 15.45
CA VAL A 251 -16.02 6.94 16.74
C VAL A 251 -15.79 7.96 17.83
N LEU A 252 -16.87 8.40 18.47
CA LEU A 252 -16.79 9.23 19.67
C LEU A 252 -16.73 8.31 20.89
N ASN A 253 -15.53 8.03 21.36
CA ASN A 253 -15.28 7.12 22.46
C ASN A 253 -15.51 7.80 23.82
N LYS A 254 -15.68 7.05 24.91
CA LYS A 254 -15.89 7.58 26.28
C LYS A 254 -17.10 8.52 26.42
N ALA A 255 -18.14 8.33 25.60
CA ALA A 255 -19.32 9.18 25.63
C ALA A 255 -20.10 9.08 26.97
N ASP A 256 -19.90 8.01 27.73
CA ASP A 256 -20.40 7.81 29.09
C ASP A 256 -19.85 8.83 30.10
N GLN A 257 -18.72 9.47 29.79
CA GLN A 257 -18.06 10.44 30.67
C GLN A 257 -18.56 11.88 30.45
N VAL A 258 -19.42 12.08 29.44
CA VAL A 258 -19.96 13.38 29.06
C VAL A 258 -21.37 13.55 29.62
N ASP A 259 -21.64 14.69 30.24
CA ASP A 259 -22.96 15.00 30.77
C ASP A 259 -23.99 15.15 29.62
N THR A 260 -25.25 14.76 29.86
CA THR A 260 -26.26 14.57 28.80
C THR A 260 -26.56 15.86 28.01
N GLN A 261 -26.33 17.02 28.62
CA GLN A 261 -26.48 18.34 27.99
C GLN A 261 -25.31 18.72 27.06
N GLN A 262 -24.11 18.20 27.27
CA GLN A 262 -22.98 18.41 26.36
C GLN A 262 -23.07 17.49 25.13
N ALA A 263 -23.64 16.28 25.29
CA ALA A 263 -23.85 15.33 24.21
C ALA A 263 -24.79 15.84 23.10
N SER A 264 -25.83 16.61 23.45
CA SER A 264 -26.78 17.19 22.49
C SER A 264 -26.16 18.30 21.63
N PHE A 265 -25.12 18.99 22.11
CA PHE A 265 -24.37 19.98 21.33
C PHE A 265 -23.58 19.33 20.17
N TYR A 266 -23.06 18.11 20.38
CA TYR A 266 -22.38 17.34 19.34
C TYR A 266 -23.33 16.76 18.28
N GLN A 267 -24.60 16.51 18.64
CA GLN A 267 -25.60 16.02 17.69
C GLN A 267 -26.24 17.15 16.86
N SER A 268 -26.28 18.38 17.39
CA SER A 268 -26.93 19.54 16.76
C SER A 268 -26.03 20.32 15.80
N SER A 269 -24.73 19.99 15.72
CA SER A 269 -23.76 20.61 14.80
C SER A 269 -23.66 19.89 13.44
N ARG A 270 -24.70 19.15 13.03
CA ARG A 270 -24.79 18.51 11.70
C ARG A 270 -25.22 19.50 10.63
#